data_AF-A0A1D7TVR7-F1
#
_entry.id   AF-A0A1D7TVR7-F1
#
_cell.length_a   1.000
_cell.length_b   1.000
_cell.length_c   1.000
_cell.angle_alpha   90.00
_cell.angle_beta   90.00
_cell.angle_gamma   90.00
#
_symmetry.space_group_name_H-M   'P 1'
#
loop_
_entity.id
_entity.type
_entity.pdbx_description
1 polymer ?
#
loop_
_entity_poly.entity_id
_entity_poly.type
_entity_poly.pdbx_seq_one_letter_code
_entity_poly.pdbx_strand_id
1 'polypeptide(L)'
;MTMISQVSLVAGLMMVSISGALAAPRYLSCEFAQPSGKPQIFNFALDASSGTLGIHVPSTGSERQVKAAFAANTVTANEGAVAWEIDPSKLTVVRDKRMVGEKDRGVCKAISAGESGFDQ
;
A
#
# COMPACT_ATOMS: atom_id res chain seq x y z
N MET A 1 -25.94 13.98 66.50
CA MET A 1 -25.55 12.92 65.56
C MET A 1 -26.04 13.35 64.18
N THR A 2 -25.12 13.71 63.30
CA THR A 2 -25.43 14.30 61.99
C THR A 2 -25.05 13.28 60.92
N MET A 3 -26.04 12.69 60.23
CA MET A 3 -25.79 11.80 59.08
C MET A 3 -25.71 12.65 57.81
N ILE A 4 -24.54 12.68 57.18
CA ILE A 4 -24.34 13.22 55.83
C ILE A 4 -24.40 12.03 54.88
N SER A 5 -25.45 11.97 54.05
CA SER A 5 -25.61 10.96 53.00
C SER A 5 -24.79 11.39 51.78
N GLN A 6 -23.78 10.59 51.42
CA GLN A 6 -22.98 10.79 50.22
C GLN A 6 -23.72 10.26 48.98
N VAL A 7 -24.04 11.14 48.04
CA VAL A 7 -24.48 10.77 46.69
C VAL A 7 -23.25 10.76 45.79
N SER A 8 -22.73 9.57 45.49
CA SER A 8 -21.66 9.38 44.51
C SER A 8 -22.26 9.26 43.11
N LEU A 9 -22.26 10.36 42.36
CA LEU A 9 -22.60 10.37 40.93
C LEU A 9 -21.38 9.87 40.16
N VAL A 10 -21.36 8.57 39.82
CA VAL A 10 -20.35 7.99 38.93
C VAL A 10 -20.66 8.45 37.51
N ALA A 11 -19.99 9.52 37.07
CA ALA A 11 -19.97 9.93 35.67
C ALA A 11 -19.17 8.89 34.86
N GLY A 12 -19.87 7.95 34.24
CA GLY A 12 -19.27 7.02 33.29
C GLY A 12 -18.75 7.77 32.06
N LEU A 13 -17.43 7.86 31.92
CA LEU A 13 -16.81 8.21 30.65
C LEU A 13 -17.21 7.13 29.64
N MET A 14 -18.12 7.48 28.72
CA MET A 14 -18.29 6.72 27.49
C MET A 14 -16.98 6.84 26.70
N MET A 15 -16.15 5.79 26.78
CA MET A 15 -15.05 5.58 25.85
C MET A 15 -15.67 5.42 24.46
N VAL A 16 -15.67 6.50 23.68
CA VAL A 16 -15.94 6.45 22.25
C VAL A 16 -14.78 5.67 21.63
N SER A 17 -15.02 4.39 21.39
CA SER A 17 -14.16 3.55 20.57
C SER A 17 -14.16 4.15 19.16
N ILE A 18 -13.17 4.99 18.87
CA ILE A 18 -12.90 5.42 17.50
C ILE A 18 -12.34 4.19 16.81
N SER A 19 -13.23 3.35 16.27
CA SER A 19 -12.87 2.32 15.32
C SER A 19 -12.31 3.03 14.10
N GLY A 20 -11.01 3.33 14.13
CA GLY A 20 -10.26 3.76 12.96
C GLY A 20 -10.24 2.58 12.02
N ALA A 21 -11.20 2.51 11.10
CA ALA A 21 -11.13 1.61 9.97
C ALA A 21 -9.81 1.93 9.25
N LEU A 22 -8.80 1.08 9.46
CA LEU A 22 -7.55 1.17 8.72
C LEU A 22 -7.93 1.08 7.25
N ALA A 23 -7.52 2.08 6.46
CA ALA A 23 -7.86 2.11 5.05
C ALA A 23 -7.37 0.82 4.40
N ALA A 24 -8.28 0.09 3.75
CA ALA A 24 -7.95 -1.14 3.06
C ALA A 24 -6.82 -0.91 2.04
N PRO A 25 -5.97 -1.91 1.77
CA PRO A 25 -4.93 -1.77 0.77
C PRO A 25 -5.50 -1.36 -0.58
N ARG A 26 -4.75 -0.52 -1.30
CA ARG A 26 -5.10 -0.15 -2.67
C ARG A 26 -4.31 -1.00 -3.65
N TYR A 27 -5.00 -1.63 -4.59
CA TYR A 27 -4.37 -2.55 -5.55
C TYR A 27 -4.25 -1.90 -6.93
N LEU A 28 -3.09 -2.06 -7.56
CA LEU A 28 -2.80 -1.56 -8.90
C LEU A 28 -2.20 -2.67 -9.76
N SER A 29 -2.53 -2.70 -11.05
CA SER A 29 -1.78 -3.45 -12.07
C SER A 29 -1.09 -2.46 -12.98
N CYS A 30 0.22 -2.57 -13.14
CA CYS A 30 1.04 -1.64 -13.91
C CYS A 30 1.79 -2.35 -15.03
N GLU A 31 1.69 -1.80 -16.23
CA GLU A 31 2.32 -2.31 -17.44
C GLU A 31 3.54 -1.45 -17.80
N PHE A 32 4.70 -2.10 -17.96
CA PHE A 32 5.93 -1.51 -18.44
C PHE A 32 6.18 -1.98 -19.88
N ALA A 33 6.36 -1.04 -20.80
CA ALA A 33 6.71 -1.37 -22.17
C ALA A 33 8.05 -2.12 -22.21
N GLN A 34 8.11 -3.23 -22.96
CA GLN A 34 9.36 -3.93 -23.25
C GLN A 34 9.68 -3.88 -24.74
N PRO A 35 10.97 -3.79 -25.12
CA PRO A 35 11.39 -3.89 -26.51
C PRO A 35 11.01 -5.22 -27.18
N SER A 36 10.83 -6.29 -26.39
CA SER A 36 10.42 -7.64 -26.84
C SER A 36 8.96 -7.74 -27.28
N GLY A 37 8.17 -6.66 -27.13
CA GLY A 37 6.80 -6.55 -27.62
C GLY A 37 5.72 -6.96 -26.62
N LYS A 38 6.02 -7.77 -25.60
CA LYS A 38 5.07 -8.08 -24.51
C LYS A 38 5.35 -7.20 -23.29
N PRO A 39 4.39 -6.41 -22.79
CA PRO A 39 4.58 -5.61 -21.59
C PRO A 39 4.96 -6.47 -20.38
N GLN A 40 5.82 -5.95 -19.51
CA GLN A 40 6.01 -6.52 -18.17
C GLN A 40 4.90 -6.02 -17.26
N ILE A 41 4.20 -6.95 -16.60
CA ILE A 41 3.13 -6.60 -15.66
C ILE A 41 3.62 -6.78 -14.24
N PHE A 42 3.37 -5.78 -13.41
CA PHE A 42 3.53 -5.85 -11.95
C PHE A 42 2.20 -5.47 -11.30
N ASN A 43 1.75 -6.31 -10.37
CA ASN A 43 0.65 -5.97 -9.48
C ASN A 43 1.22 -5.46 -8.16
N PHE A 44 0.64 -4.39 -7.63
CA PHE A 44 1.04 -3.75 -6.39
C PHE A 44 -0.10 -3.75 -5.37
N ALA A 45 0.22 -4.06 -4.13
CA ALA A 45 -0.66 -3.83 -2.97
C ALA A 45 -0.07 -2.69 -2.13
N LEU A 46 -0.76 -1.55 -2.09
CA LEU A 46 -0.37 -0.35 -1.34
C LEU A 46 -1.07 -0.37 0.01
N ASP A 47 -0.40 -0.91 1.04
CA ASP A 47 -0.96 -0.98 2.39
C ASP A 47 -0.33 0.08 3.30
N ALA A 48 -0.98 1.24 3.35
CA ALA A 48 -0.57 2.35 4.20
C ALA A 48 -0.70 2.03 5.71
N SER A 49 -1.56 1.08 6.07
CA SER A 49 -1.80 0.71 7.47
C SER A 49 -0.63 -0.10 8.05
N SER A 50 -0.04 -0.98 7.24
CA SER A 50 1.16 -1.75 7.61
C SER A 50 2.47 -1.08 7.19
N GLY A 51 2.41 -0.04 6.35
CA GLY A 51 3.60 0.62 5.79
C GLY A 51 4.34 -0.27 4.80
N THR A 52 3.62 -1.09 4.04
CA THR A 52 4.19 -2.06 3.11
C THR A 52 3.72 -1.85 1.67
N LEU A 53 4.59 -2.25 0.75
CA LEU A 53 4.30 -2.42 -0.67
C LEU A 53 4.41 -3.90 -1.00
N GLY A 54 3.28 -4.54 -1.33
CA GLY A 54 3.27 -5.85 -1.97
C GLY A 54 3.63 -5.70 -3.45
N ILE A 55 4.50 -6.56 -3.97
CA ILE A 55 4.86 -6.64 -5.39
C ILE A 55 4.67 -8.07 -5.89
N HIS A 56 3.77 -8.25 -6.85
CA HIS A 56 3.46 -9.53 -7.48
C HIS A 56 3.76 -9.45 -8.99
N VAL A 57 4.36 -10.49 -9.54
CA VAL A 57 4.74 -10.60 -10.95
C VAL A 57 3.96 -11.76 -11.58
N PRO A 58 2.81 -11.49 -12.24
CA PRO A 58 1.92 -12.55 -12.74
C PRO A 58 2.61 -13.54 -13.69
N SER A 59 3.59 -13.10 -14.49
CA SER A 59 4.30 -13.96 -15.43
C SER A 59 5.19 -15.02 -14.76
N THR A 60 5.56 -14.83 -13.50
CA THR A 60 6.41 -15.78 -12.74
C THR A 60 5.73 -16.31 -11.49
N GLY A 61 4.59 -15.76 -11.09
CA GLY A 61 3.94 -16.04 -9.80
C GLY A 61 4.74 -15.55 -8.59
N SER A 62 5.78 -14.74 -8.80
CA SER A 62 6.61 -14.24 -7.71
C SER A 62 5.88 -13.16 -6.94
N GLU A 63 5.84 -13.32 -5.62
CA GLU A 63 5.30 -12.33 -4.68
C GLU A 63 6.36 -11.96 -3.65
N ARG A 64 6.34 -10.70 -3.20
CA ARG A 64 7.09 -10.24 -2.04
C ARG A 64 6.46 -8.99 -1.43
N GLN A 65 6.73 -8.77 -0.16
CA GLN A 65 6.39 -7.53 0.53
C GLN A 65 7.64 -6.79 0.96
N VAL A 66 7.65 -5.47 0.79
CA VAL A 66 8.75 -4.61 1.19
C VAL A 66 8.26 -3.40 1.97
N LYS A 67 9.12 -2.85 2.83
CA LYS A 67 8.81 -1.59 3.52
C LYS A 67 8.67 -0.46 2.51
N ALA A 68 7.66 0.37 2.70
CA ALA A 68 7.38 1.52 1.85
C ALA A 68 7.13 2.78 2.67
N ALA A 69 7.48 3.93 2.11
CA ALA A 69 7.14 5.24 2.66
C ALA A 69 5.94 5.81 1.89
N PHE A 70 4.91 6.21 2.63
CA PHE A 70 3.68 6.79 2.11
C PHE A 70 3.70 8.29 2.34
N ALA A 71 3.68 9.05 1.24
CA ALA A 71 3.48 10.49 1.22
C ALA A 71 2.09 10.80 0.62
N ALA A 72 1.68 12.07 0.65
CA ALA A 72 0.35 12.50 0.22
C ALA A 72 -0.07 11.99 -1.17
N ASN A 73 0.87 11.95 -2.13
CA ASN A 73 0.61 11.56 -3.52
C ASN A 73 1.53 10.46 -4.03
N THR A 74 2.38 9.89 -3.17
CA THR A 74 3.47 9.02 -3.63
C THR A 74 3.74 7.91 -2.63
N VAL A 75 3.98 6.71 -3.14
CA VAL A 75 4.48 5.56 -2.38
C VAL A 75 5.85 5.21 -2.91
N THR A 76 6.85 5.16 -2.04
CA THR A 76 8.23 4.82 -2.42
C THR A 76 8.72 3.59 -1.68
N ALA A 77 9.42 2.71 -2.39
CA ALA A 77 10.03 1.51 -1.81
C ALA A 77 11.41 1.27 -2.43
N ASN A 78 12.33 0.74 -1.64
CA ASN A 78 13.70 0.48 -2.08
C ASN A 78 14.10 -0.95 -1.72
N GLU A 79 14.34 -1.77 -2.74
CA GLU A 79 14.72 -3.17 -2.65
C GLU A 79 16.23 -3.40 -2.89
N GLY A 80 17.02 -2.33 -2.81
CA GLY A 80 18.45 -2.34 -3.10
C GLY A 80 18.72 -2.25 -4.61
N ALA A 81 18.45 -3.33 -5.34
CA ALA A 81 18.68 -3.41 -6.79
C ALA A 81 17.62 -2.67 -7.62
N VAL A 82 16.41 -2.55 -7.06
CA VAL A 82 15.27 -1.86 -7.67
C VAL A 82 14.67 -0.90 -6.66
N ALA A 83 14.30 0.31 -7.10
CA ALA A 83 13.46 1.20 -6.33
C ALA A 83 12.20 1.55 -7.10
N TRP A 84 11.10 1.74 -6.36
CA TRP A 84 9.78 2.04 -6.88
C TRP A 84 9.33 3.39 -6.38
N GLU A 85 8.71 4.16 -7.28
CA GLU A 85 7.98 5.37 -6.97
C GLU A 85 6.63 5.31 -7.66
N ILE A 86 5.56 5.19 -6.89
CA ILE A 86 4.20 5.00 -7.36
C ILE A 86 3.41 6.25 -7.05
N ASP A 87 2.83 6.89 -8.06
CA ASP A 87 1.82 7.94 -7.91
C ASP A 87 0.45 7.28 -8.15
N PRO A 88 -0.25 6.85 -7.08
CA PRO A 88 -1.50 6.14 -7.24
C PRO A 88 -2.61 7.05 -7.76
N SER A 89 -2.55 8.37 -7.55
CA SER A 89 -3.54 9.31 -8.07
C SER A 89 -3.42 9.49 -9.58
N LYS A 90 -2.19 9.51 -10.11
CA LYS A 90 -1.93 9.56 -11.56
C LYS A 90 -1.88 8.18 -12.23
N LEU A 91 -2.05 7.11 -11.44
CA LEU A 91 -1.94 5.72 -11.90
C LEU A 91 -0.65 5.47 -12.68
N THR A 92 0.49 5.94 -12.17
CA THR A 92 1.78 5.69 -12.79
C THR A 92 2.82 5.23 -11.80
N VAL A 93 3.78 4.46 -12.28
CA VAL A 93 4.91 3.98 -11.48
C VAL A 93 6.20 4.25 -12.22
N VAL A 94 7.25 4.63 -11.49
CA VAL A 94 8.62 4.66 -11.95
C VAL A 94 9.36 3.53 -11.25
N ARG A 95 10.11 2.77 -12.05
CA ARG A 95 11.00 1.73 -11.57
C ARG A 95 12.43 2.13 -11.91
N ASP A 96 13.25 2.26 -10.89
CA ASP A 96 14.67 2.54 -10.96
C ASP A 96 15.46 1.23 -10.83
N LYS A 97 16.01 0.75 -11.95
CA LYS A 97 16.82 -0.46 -12.05
C LYS A 97 18.29 -0.08 -11.80
N ARG A 98 18.61 0.11 -10.52
CA ARG A 98 19.89 0.68 -10.08
C ARG A 98 21.12 -0.08 -10.53
N MET A 99 21.01 -1.41 -10.65
CA MET A 99 22.11 -2.28 -11.09
C MET A 99 22.55 -2.00 -12.54
N VAL A 100 21.67 -1.43 -13.36
CA VAL A 100 21.94 -1.12 -14.77
C VAL A 100 21.81 0.38 -15.09
N GLY A 101 21.59 1.22 -14.07
CA GLY A 101 21.48 2.68 -14.23
C GLY A 101 20.29 3.14 -15.08
N GLU A 102 19.24 2.32 -15.21
CA GLU A 102 18.08 2.62 -16.05
C GLU A 102 16.84 2.95 -15.21
N LYS A 103 16.02 3.87 -15.70
CA LYS A 103 14.68 4.12 -15.18
C LYS A 103 13.66 3.87 -16.28
N ASP A 104 12.61 3.13 -15.95
CA ASP A 104 11.45 2.97 -16.82
C ASP A 104 10.16 3.32 -16.07
N ARG A 105 9.11 3.59 -16.85
CA ARG A 105 7.81 4.03 -16.35
C ARG A 105 6.75 3.03 -16.76
N GLY A 106 5.88 2.68 -15.81
CA GLY A 106 4.69 1.90 -16.04
C GLY A 106 3.44 2.75 -15.97
N VAL A 107 2.44 2.36 -16.76
CA VAL A 107 1.07 2.89 -16.69
C VAL A 107 0.23 1.88 -15.92
N CYS A 108 -0.54 2.36 -14.96
CA CYS A 108 -1.31 1.52 -14.06
C CYS A 108 -2.82 1.64 -14.28
N LYS A 109 -3.53 0.65 -13.78
CA LYS A 109 -4.97 0.68 -13.53
C LYS A 109 -5.26 0.20 -12.12
N ALA A 110 -6.33 0.70 -11.52
CA ALA A 110 -6.85 0.12 -10.30
C ALA A 110 -7.42 -1.28 -10.59
N ILE A 111 -7.20 -2.20 -9.66
CA ILE A 111 -7.71 -3.58 -9.72
C ILE A 111 -8.32 -3.94 -8.37
N SER A 112 -9.09 -5.01 -8.34
CA SER A 112 -9.57 -5.62 -7.09
C SER A 112 -8.47 -6.43 -6.39
N ALA A 113 -8.70 -6.77 -5.12
CA ALA A 113 -7.83 -7.68 -4.38
C ALA A 113 -7.67 -9.04 -5.09
N GLY A 114 -8.78 -9.62 -5.58
CA GLY A 114 -8.75 -10.92 -6.26
C GLY A 114 -8.00 -10.93 -7.60
N GLU A 115 -7.87 -9.78 -8.26
CA GLU A 115 -7.05 -9.63 -9.47
C GLU A 115 -5.56 -9.39 -9.16
N SER A 116 -5.24 -9.02 -7.92
CA SER A 116 -3.90 -8.57 -7.55
C SER A 116 -2.90 -9.72 -7.45
N GLY A 117 -3.38 -10.93 -7.12
CA GLY A 117 -2.55 -12.08 -6.81
C GLY A 117 -1.99 -12.06 -5.38
N PHE A 118 -2.36 -11.06 -4.57
CA PHE A 118 -2.23 -11.13 -3.12
C PHE A 118 -3.53 -11.72 -2.59
N ASP A 119 -3.50 -13.00 -2.20
CA ASP A 119 -4.63 -13.64 -1.51
C ASP A 119 -4.93 -12.90 -0.19
N GLN A 120 -6.19 -12.94 0.25
CA GLN A 120 -6.63 -12.37 1.53
C GLN A 120 -6.26 -13.29 2.70
#